data_AF-A0AAJ1B2Z2-F1
#
_entry.id   AF-A0AAJ1B2Z2-F1
#
_cell.length_a   1.000
_cell.length_b   1.000
_cell.length_c   1.000
_cell.angle_alpha   90.00
_cell.angle_beta   90.00
_cell.angle_gamma   90.00
#
_symmetry.space_group_name_H-M   'P 1'
#
loop_
_entity.id
_entity.type
_entity.pdbx_description
1 polymer ?
#
loop_
_entity_poly.entity_id
_entity_poly.type
_entity_poly.pdbx_seq_one_letter_code
_entity_poly.pdbx_strand_id
1 'polypeptide(L)'
;MKDYKLLTPGPLTTTATVKQEMLFDHCTWDDDYKKITLKIRDQLLELAHVRAEQYTVVLMQGSGTFGVESVITSVIGENEKLLIVANGA
;
A
#
# COMPACT_ATOMS: atom_id res chain seq x y z
N MET A 1 -3.16 -28.84 -1.36
CA MET A 1 -2.98 -27.77 -2.38
C MET A 1 -1.68 -28.06 -3.11
N LYS A 2 -1.57 -27.81 -4.43
CA LYS A 2 -0.27 -27.87 -5.12
C LYS A 2 0.65 -26.79 -4.54
N ASP A 3 1.87 -27.15 -4.13
CA ASP A 3 2.90 -26.21 -3.66
C ASP A 3 3.56 -25.44 -4.82
N TYR A 4 2.73 -24.80 -5.64
CA TYR A 4 3.21 -23.98 -6.74
C TYR A 4 3.72 -22.63 -6.20
N LYS A 5 5.00 -22.35 -6.44
CA LYS A 5 5.65 -21.09 -6.08
C LYS A 5 5.70 -20.17 -7.30
N LEU A 6 5.14 -18.97 -7.15
CA LEU A 6 5.26 -17.90 -8.13
C LEU A 6 6.65 -17.30 -8.01
N LEU A 7 7.41 -17.34 -9.11
CA LEU A 7 8.74 -16.75 -9.25
C LEU A 7 8.69 -15.46 -10.09
N THR A 8 7.66 -14.67 -9.87
CA THR A 8 7.43 -13.35 -10.50
C THR A 8 7.74 -12.25 -9.50
N PRO A 9 8.01 -10.99 -9.92
CA PRO A 9 8.21 -9.88 -8.99
C PRO A 9 6.91 -9.45 -8.28
N GLY A 10 5.75 -9.90 -8.76
CA GLY A 10 4.44 -9.67 -8.16
C GLY A 10 3.30 -9.98 -9.14
N PRO A 11 2.10 -10.36 -8.65
CA PRO A 11 1.83 -10.85 -7.29
C PRO A 11 2.53 -12.20 -7.02
N LEU A 12 2.79 -12.49 -5.74
CA LEU A 12 3.58 -13.65 -5.26
C LEU A 12 2.72 -14.70 -4.54
N THR A 13 3.30 -15.87 -4.28
CA THR A 13 2.63 -16.92 -3.48
C THR A 13 2.47 -16.46 -2.03
N THR A 14 1.21 -16.34 -1.57
CA THR A 14 0.86 -16.06 -0.18
C THR A 14 0.69 -17.34 0.66
N THR A 15 0.78 -17.21 1.99
CA THR A 15 0.55 -18.30 2.94
C THR A 15 -0.91 -18.75 2.93
N ALA A 16 -1.18 -19.96 3.45
CA ALA A 16 -2.56 -20.45 3.57
C ALA A 16 -3.42 -19.58 4.50
N THR A 17 -2.83 -19.03 5.57
CA THR A 17 -3.53 -18.15 6.51
C THR A 17 -4.01 -16.87 5.85
N VAL A 18 -3.18 -16.20 5.05
CA VAL A 18 -3.58 -14.98 4.31
C VAL A 18 -4.72 -15.25 3.34
N LYS A 19 -4.71 -16.41 2.66
CA LYS A 19 -5.80 -16.79 1.75
C LYS A 19 -7.12 -17.07 2.46
N GLN A 20 -7.06 -17.60 3.69
CA GLN A 20 -8.27 -17.87 4.47
C GLN A 20 -8.96 -16.58 4.93
N GLU A 21 -8.18 -15.57 5.33
CA GLU A 21 -8.75 -14.25 5.70
C GLU A 21 -9.52 -13.58 4.54
N MET A 22 -9.17 -13.89 3.29
CA MET A 22 -9.89 -13.36 2.11
C MET A 22 -11.29 -13.94 1.93
N LEU A 23 -11.67 -14.99 2.69
CA LEU A 23 -13.02 -15.58 2.64
C LEU A 23 -14.01 -14.92 3.59
N PHE A 24 -13.58 -13.87 4.30
CA PHE A 24 -14.42 -13.14 5.24
C PHE A 24 -14.83 -11.78 4.66
N ASP A 25 -16.14 -11.53 4.64
CA ASP A 25 -16.70 -10.25 4.20
C ASP A 25 -16.71 -9.24 5.35
N HIS A 26 -16.13 -8.06 5.12
CA HIS A 26 -16.21 -6.93 6.06
C HIS A 26 -17.13 -5.83 5.51
N CYS A 27 -17.93 -5.25 6.39
CA CYS A 27 -18.68 -4.03 6.10
C CYS A 27 -17.79 -2.81 6.35
N THR A 28 -17.66 -1.92 5.36
CA THR A 28 -16.76 -0.75 5.43
C THR A 28 -17.20 0.32 6.44
N TRP A 29 -18.47 0.27 6.86
CA TRP A 29 -19.05 1.20 7.84
C TRP A 29 -18.82 0.76 9.28
N ASP A 30 -18.49 -0.52 9.49
CA ASP A 30 -18.36 -1.10 10.82
C ASP A 30 -17.04 -0.68 11.48
N ASP A 31 -17.05 -0.59 12.80
CA ASP A 31 -15.90 -0.11 13.57
C ASP A 31 -14.72 -1.09 13.56
N ASP A 32 -14.97 -2.38 13.33
CA ASP A 32 -13.92 -3.39 13.15
C ASP A 32 -13.13 -3.13 11.85
N TYR A 33 -13.79 -2.83 10.73
CA TYR A 33 -13.13 -2.48 9.48
C TYR A 33 -12.32 -1.20 9.60
N LYS A 34 -12.85 -0.18 10.30
CA LYS A 34 -12.10 1.05 10.60
C LYS A 34 -10.84 0.75 11.42
N LYS A 35 -10.94 -0.11 12.44
CA LYS A 35 -9.78 -0.54 13.25
C LYS A 35 -8.75 -1.29 12.43
N ILE A 36 -9.17 -2.15 11.51
CA ILE A 36 -8.25 -2.84 10.57
C ILE A 36 -7.50 -1.80 9.73
N THR A 37 -8.22 -0.82 9.17
CA THR A 37 -7.63 0.25 8.36
C THR A 37 -6.61 1.07 9.15
N LEU A 38 -6.94 1.49 10.38
CA LEU A 38 -6.02 2.25 11.23
C LEU A 38 -4.79 1.43 11.60
N LYS A 39 -4.98 0.15 11.97
CA LYS A 39 -3.88 -0.77 12.27
C LYS A 39 -2.91 -0.91 11.09
N ILE A 40 -3.42 -1.05 9.86
CA ILE A 40 -2.58 -1.12 8.66
C ILE A 40 -1.74 0.17 8.50
N ARG A 41 -2.36 1.34 8.71
CA ARG A 41 -1.65 2.63 8.62
C ARG A 41 -0.54 2.74 9.65
N ASP A 42 -0.78 2.35 10.90
CA ASP A 42 0.21 2.38 11.97
C ASP A 42 1.38 1.42 11.68
N GLN A 43 1.08 0.19 11.26
CA GLN A 43 2.10 -0.81 10.92
C GLN A 43 2.95 -0.39 9.71
N LEU A 44 2.39 0.33 8.75
CA LEU A 44 3.16 0.86 7.62
C LEU A 44 4.11 1.99 8.03
N LEU A 45 3.73 2.84 8.99
CA LEU A 45 4.66 3.84 9.56
C LEU A 45 5.80 3.17 10.32
N GLU A 46 5.50 2.14 11.11
CA GLU A 46 6.49 1.33 11.82
C GLU A 46 7.47 0.65 10.85
N LEU A 47 6.94 0.01 9.79
CA LEU A 47 7.73 -0.64 8.74
C LEU A 47 8.66 0.34 8.02
N ALA A 48 8.21 1.57 7.79
CA ALA A 48 9.01 2.62 7.16
C ALA A 48 9.99 3.30 8.14
N HIS A 49 9.98 2.94 9.43
CA HIS A 49 10.80 3.54 10.49
C HIS A 49 10.63 5.07 10.62
N VAL A 50 9.38 5.55 10.48
CA VAL A 50 9.05 6.98 10.58
C VAL A 50 8.16 7.28 11.79
N ARG A 51 8.18 8.54 12.21
CA ARG A 51 7.41 9.04 13.35
C ARG A 51 6.01 9.51 12.93
N ALA A 52 4.97 9.06 13.63
CA ALA A 52 3.58 9.36 13.30
C ALA A 52 3.21 10.85 13.48
N GLU A 53 4.00 11.62 14.24
CA GLU A 53 3.80 13.06 14.41
C GLU A 53 4.21 13.86 13.15
N GLN A 54 5.02 13.26 12.28
CA GLN A 54 5.55 13.92 11.07
C GLN A 54 5.06 13.28 9.78
N TYR A 55 4.69 11.99 9.82
CA TYR A 55 4.30 11.22 8.66
C TYR A 55 2.94 10.58 8.88
N THR A 56 2.21 10.39 7.79
CA THR A 56 0.96 9.64 7.77
C THR A 56 0.93 8.71 6.57
N VAL A 57 -0.02 7.79 6.57
CA VAL A 57 -0.25 6.85 5.48
C VAL A 57 -1.60 7.17 4.84
N VAL A 58 -1.62 7.24 3.52
CA VAL A 58 -2.83 7.27 2.70
C VAL A 58 -2.90 5.94 1.95
N LEU A 59 -3.96 5.15 2.19
CA LEU A 59 -4.19 3.93 1.44
C LEU A 59 -4.79 4.31 0.08
N MET A 60 -4.05 4.03 -0.99
CA MET A 60 -4.44 4.38 -2.35
C MET A 60 -4.87 3.14 -3.12
N GLN A 61 -6.05 3.19 -3.74
CA GLN A 61 -6.49 2.16 -4.68
C GLN A 61 -5.71 2.27 -5.99
N GLY A 62 -5.40 1.14 -6.60
CA GLY A 62 -4.67 1.07 -7.88
C GLY A 62 -3.41 0.24 -7.75
N SER A 63 -2.56 0.30 -8.76
CA SER A 63 -1.24 -0.34 -8.73
C SER A 63 -0.20 0.58 -8.09
N GLY A 64 1.03 0.07 -7.92
CA GLY A 64 2.16 0.89 -7.49
C GLY A 64 2.39 2.12 -8.39
N THR A 65 2.14 1.99 -9.71
CA THR A 65 2.22 3.11 -10.66
C THR A 65 1.22 4.22 -10.33
N PHE A 66 0.00 3.86 -9.92
CA PHE A 66 -1.01 4.83 -9.49
C PHE A 66 -0.58 5.56 -8.22
N GLY A 67 0.11 4.87 -7.31
CA GLY A 67 0.73 5.50 -6.14
C GLY A 67 1.74 6.58 -6.53
N VAL A 68 2.63 6.29 -7.49
CA VAL A 68 3.61 7.28 -8.00
C VAL A 68 2.92 8.47 -8.67
N GLU A 69 1.93 8.20 -9.52
CA GLU A 69 1.16 9.23 -10.23
C GLU A 69 0.42 10.15 -9.27
N SER A 70 -0.18 9.59 -8.21
CA SER A 70 -0.91 10.38 -7.20
C SER A 70 -0.03 11.42 -6.51
N VAL A 71 1.25 11.11 -6.28
CA VAL A 71 2.21 12.04 -5.68
C VAL A 71 2.59 13.12 -6.68
N ILE A 72 3.04 12.74 -7.88
CA ILE A 72 3.50 13.69 -8.92
C ILE A 72 2.39 14.69 -9.27
N THR A 73 1.15 14.24 -9.34
CA THR A 73 0.01 15.10 -9.71
C THR A 73 -0.53 15.96 -8.57
N SER A 74 -0.17 15.68 -7.32
CA SER A 74 -0.72 16.39 -6.15
C SER A 74 0.26 17.37 -5.49
N VAL A 75 1.57 17.20 -5.67
CA VAL A 75 2.58 17.96 -4.89
C VAL A 75 3.35 19.00 -5.69
N ILE A 76 3.28 18.98 -7.02
CA ILE A 76 4.03 19.91 -7.88
C ILE A 76 3.13 21.08 -8.29
N GLY A 77 3.49 22.30 -7.89
CA GLY A 77 2.78 23.52 -8.26
C GLY A 77 3.01 23.96 -9.71
N GLU A 78 2.16 24.86 -10.22
CA GLU A 78 2.16 25.32 -11.63
C GLU A 78 3.51 25.85 -12.13
N ASN A 79 4.30 26.48 -11.26
CA ASN A 79 5.59 27.09 -11.59
C ASN A 79 6.80 26.33 -11.00
N GLU A 80 6.57 25.15 -10.43
CA GLU A 80 7.63 24.31 -9.88
C GLU A 80 8.22 23.37 -10.94
N LYS A 81 9.35 22.73 -10.61
CA LYS A 81 10.03 21.81 -11.52
C LYS A 81 10.32 20.50 -10.80
N LEU A 82 10.06 19.39 -11.47
CA LEU A 82 10.37 18.05 -10.99
C LEU A 82 11.70 17.56 -11.59
N LEU A 83 12.63 17.14 -10.74
CA LEU A 83 13.82 16.38 -11.15
C LEU A 83 13.53 14.89 -11.03
N ILE A 84 13.57 14.16 -12.16
CA ILE A 84 13.42 12.71 -12.18
C ILE A 84 14.80 12.06 -12.29
N VAL A 85 15.17 11.25 -11.30
CA VAL A 85 16.35 10.40 -11.37
C VAL A 85 15.94 9.06 -11.99
N ALA A 86 16.32 8.84 -13.25
CA ALA A 86 15.95 7.65 -14.01
C ALA A 86 17.10 6.63 -14.05
N ASN A 87 17.02 5.59 -13.21
CA ASN A 87 18.03 4.54 -13.09
C ASN A 87 17.45 3.11 -13.15
N GLY A 88 16.21 2.94 -13.64
CA GLY A 88 15.51 1.66 -13.73
C GLY A 88 14.34 1.72 -14.73
N ALA A 89 13.61 0.59 -14.84
CA ALA A 89 12.48 0.37 -15.76
C ALA A 89 11.18 0.14 -14.99
#